data_AF-A0A920RSW8-F1
#
_entry.id   AF-A0A920RSW8-F1
#
_cell.length_a   1.000
_cell.length_b   1.000
_cell.length_c   1.000
_cell.angle_alpha   90.00
_cell.angle_beta   90.00
_cell.angle_gamma   90.00
#
_symmetry.space_group_name_H-M   'P 1'
#
loop_
_entity.id
_entity.type
_entity.pdbx_description
1 polymer ?
#
loop_
_entity_poly.entity_id
_entity_poly.type
_entity_poly.pdbx_seq_one_letter_code
_entity_poly.pdbx_strand_id
1 'polypeptide(L)'
;MPQRLPARAGWASVSPTGTRPGIWAKGVDKDTFPLNHPQLLALAAPRPFLVLAGENSSPSTSDGDRTWPLVEAALPAWRLYGGRSRLGLFNHRQGHSIPPIAFSRLHEWLATYLRLKVTG
;
A
#
# COMPACT_ATOMS: atom_id res chain seq x y z
N MET A 1 -50.21 28.33 1.62
CA MET A 1 -50.06 26.87 1.87
C MET A 1 -49.46 26.22 0.63
N PRO A 2 -48.14 25.95 0.56
CA PRO A 2 -47.58 25.07 -0.47
C PRO A 2 -47.13 23.72 0.12
N GLN A 3 -47.50 22.64 -0.57
CA GLN A 3 -47.21 21.26 -0.20
C GLN A 3 -45.70 20.95 -0.27
N ARG A 4 -45.21 20.23 0.74
CA ARG A 4 -43.82 19.73 0.85
C ARG A 4 -43.71 18.39 0.11
N LEU A 5 -42.83 18.30 -0.88
CA LEU A 5 -42.38 17.01 -1.45
C LEU A 5 -41.52 16.25 -0.41
N PRO A 6 -41.59 14.91 -0.32
CA PRO A 6 -40.80 14.16 0.65
C PRO A 6 -39.32 14.19 0.27
N ALA A 7 -38.50 14.70 1.20
CA ALA A 7 -37.05 14.68 1.10
C ALA A 7 -36.55 13.23 1.09
N ARG A 8 -35.63 12.98 0.15
CA ARG A 8 -34.96 11.70 -0.09
C ARG A 8 -34.26 11.19 1.18
N ALA A 9 -34.30 9.87 1.31
CA ALA A 9 -33.72 9.06 2.36
C ALA A 9 -32.37 9.60 2.88
N GLY A 10 -32.30 9.69 4.20
CA GLY A 10 -31.24 10.31 4.96
C GLY A 10 -29.86 9.73 4.68
N TRP A 11 -28.90 10.64 4.58
CA TRP A 11 -27.49 10.32 4.62
C TRP A 11 -27.19 9.71 5.97
N ALA A 12 -26.72 8.46 5.94
CA ALA A 12 -26.37 7.70 7.12
C ALA A 12 -25.34 8.47 7.96
N SER A 13 -25.64 8.53 9.25
CA SER A 13 -24.73 8.92 10.32
C SER A 13 -23.36 8.27 10.12
N VAL A 14 -22.32 9.11 10.01
CA VAL A 14 -20.93 8.68 10.05
C VAL A 14 -20.60 8.36 11.51
N SER A 15 -20.39 7.08 11.81
CA SER A 15 -19.78 6.65 13.07
C SER A 15 -18.35 7.22 13.18
N PRO A 16 -17.86 7.59 14.39
CA PRO A 16 -16.56 8.25 14.56
C PRO A 16 -15.35 7.34 14.34
N THR A 17 -15.57 6.04 14.16
CA THR A 17 -14.52 5.04 13.92
C THR A 17 -14.43 4.76 12.43
N GLY A 18 -13.65 5.59 11.73
CA GLY A 18 -13.50 5.57 10.27
C GLY A 18 -12.85 4.32 9.68
N THR A 19 -13.51 3.17 9.75
CA THR A 19 -13.04 1.95 9.10
C THR A 19 -14.07 1.51 8.06
N ARG A 20 -13.77 1.75 6.78
CA ARG A 20 -14.44 1.08 5.67
C ARG A 20 -13.81 -0.31 5.51
N PRO A 21 -14.53 -1.42 5.75
CA PRO A 21 -13.97 -2.73 5.54
C PRO A 21 -13.80 -2.97 4.03
N GLY A 22 -12.55 -3.01 3.57
CA GLY A 22 -12.23 -3.56 2.26
C GLY A 22 -12.58 -5.05 2.19
N ILE A 23 -12.61 -5.61 0.98
CA ILE A 23 -13.03 -7.00 0.72
C ILE A 23 -12.17 -8.08 1.42
N TRP A 24 -11.07 -7.67 2.07
CA TRP A 24 -10.14 -8.50 2.85
C TRP A 24 -10.42 -8.48 4.37
N ALA A 25 -11.38 -7.69 4.85
CA ALA A 25 -11.54 -7.40 6.29
C ALA A 25 -12.34 -8.45 7.08
N LYS A 26 -12.97 -9.43 6.42
CA LYS A 26 -13.70 -10.49 7.14
C LYS A 26 -12.73 -11.61 7.52
N GLY A 27 -12.04 -11.45 8.66
CA GLY A 27 -11.24 -12.53 9.29
C GLY A 27 -9.88 -12.13 9.83
N VAL A 28 -9.41 -10.90 9.57
CA VAL A 28 -8.15 -10.38 10.11
C VAL A 28 -8.47 -9.36 11.20
N ASP A 29 -8.67 -9.85 12.41
CA ASP A 29 -8.68 -9.00 13.59
C ASP A 29 -7.22 -8.74 14.00
N LYS A 30 -6.86 -7.45 14.14
CA LYS A 30 -5.50 -7.00 14.49
C LYS A 30 -4.99 -7.62 15.79
N ASP A 31 -5.88 -8.01 16.71
CA ASP A 31 -5.53 -8.49 18.04
C ASP A 31 -5.40 -10.01 18.11
N THR A 32 -5.92 -10.74 17.12
CA THR A 32 -5.88 -12.22 17.11
C THR A 32 -5.12 -12.81 15.93
N PHE A 33 -4.83 -12.01 14.90
CA PHE A 33 -4.07 -12.49 13.76
C PHE A 33 -2.56 -12.39 14.02
N PRO A 34 -1.84 -13.53 14.11
CA PRO A 34 -0.44 -13.54 14.53
C PRO A 34 0.52 -13.07 13.43
N LEU A 35 0.01 -12.79 12.23
CA LEU A 35 0.82 -12.37 11.08
C LEU A 35 0.57 -10.90 10.72
N ASN A 36 1.56 -10.25 10.11
CA ASN A 36 1.47 -8.85 9.70
C ASN A 36 2.18 -8.59 8.35
N HIS A 37 2.03 -7.38 7.82
CA HIS A 37 2.53 -6.96 6.52
C HIS A 37 4.01 -7.26 6.23
N PRO A 38 4.96 -7.20 7.19
CA PRO A 38 6.34 -7.58 6.91
C PRO A 38 6.49 -9.06 6.48
N GLN A 39 5.68 -9.96 7.04
CA GLN A 39 5.70 -11.38 6.64
C GLN A 39 5.07 -11.58 5.26
N LEU A 40 4.03 -10.80 4.92
CA LEU A 40 3.47 -10.80 3.57
C LEU A 40 4.51 -10.32 2.55
N LEU A 41 5.26 -9.25 2.86
CA LEU A 41 6.37 -8.79 2.02
C LEU A 41 7.45 -9.86 1.90
N ALA A 42 7.79 -10.57 2.97
CA ALA A 42 8.80 -11.62 2.96
C ALA A 42 8.48 -12.75 1.95
N LEU A 43 7.22 -13.05 1.67
CA LEU A 43 6.81 -14.03 0.65
C LEU A 43 7.21 -13.63 -0.79
N ALA A 44 7.48 -12.35 -1.03
CA ALA A 44 7.97 -11.89 -2.32
C ALA A 44 9.48 -12.12 -2.51
N ALA A 45 10.24 -12.39 -1.45
CA ALA A 45 11.68 -12.64 -1.55
C ALA A 45 11.98 -13.88 -2.43
N PRO A 46 13.08 -13.89 -3.20
CA PRO A 46 14.06 -12.81 -3.42
C PRO A 46 13.69 -11.86 -4.58
N ARG A 47 12.44 -11.88 -5.05
CA ARG A 47 12.05 -11.11 -6.23
C ARG A 47 12.16 -9.60 -5.95
N PRO A 48 12.50 -8.79 -6.96
CA PRO A 48 12.44 -7.34 -6.85
C PRO A 48 11.03 -6.87 -6.51
N PHE A 49 10.90 -6.05 -5.46
CA PHE A 49 9.62 -5.52 -4.99
C PHE A 49 9.77 -4.05 -4.59
N LEU A 50 8.91 -3.18 -5.13
CA LEU A 50 8.89 -1.75 -4.82
C LEU A 50 7.53 -1.37 -4.26
N VAL A 51 7.51 -0.82 -3.05
CA VAL A 51 6.32 -0.20 -2.46
C VAL A 51 6.27 1.25 -2.95
N LEU A 52 5.17 1.63 -3.60
CA LEU A 52 4.88 3.03 -3.91
C LEU A 52 4.03 3.61 -2.78
N ALA A 53 4.53 4.64 -2.11
CA ALA A 53 3.79 5.37 -1.09
C ALA A 53 3.50 6.79 -1.56
N GLY A 54 2.33 7.28 -1.17
CA GLY A 54 2.01 8.70 -1.18
C GLY A 54 2.04 9.28 0.23
N GLU A 55 1.97 10.59 0.35
CA GLU A 55 1.82 11.26 1.64
C GLU A 55 0.95 12.50 1.49
N ASN A 56 0.04 12.68 2.43
CA ASN A 56 -0.87 13.80 2.54
C ASN A 56 -0.84 14.37 3.96
N SER A 57 -1.37 15.58 4.11
CA SER A 57 -1.42 16.30 5.38
C SER A 57 -2.30 15.62 6.45
N SER A 58 -3.11 14.62 6.07
CA SER A 58 -3.97 13.85 6.97
C SER A 58 -3.72 12.34 6.80
N PRO A 59 -3.30 11.61 7.85
CA PRO A 59 -2.90 10.19 7.77
C PRO A 59 -3.95 9.20 7.26
N SER A 60 -5.17 9.63 6.96
CA SER A 60 -6.30 8.73 6.65
C SER A 60 -6.27 8.08 5.27
N THR A 61 -5.34 8.43 4.39
CA THR A 61 -5.41 8.00 2.97
C THR A 61 -4.06 7.55 2.40
N SER A 62 -2.95 7.84 3.08
CA SER A 62 -1.63 7.39 2.66
C SER A 62 -0.64 7.42 3.82
N ASP A 63 0.15 6.36 3.96
CA ASP A 63 1.04 6.15 5.11
C ASP A 63 2.41 6.84 4.96
N GLY A 64 2.82 7.18 3.74
CA GLY A 64 4.08 7.87 3.47
C GLY A 64 5.28 7.15 4.09
N ASP A 65 6.14 7.92 4.75
CA ASP A 65 7.36 7.41 5.41
C ASP A 65 7.06 6.45 6.56
N ARG A 66 5.82 6.44 7.10
CA ARG A 66 5.41 5.47 8.14
C ARG A 66 5.38 4.04 7.60
N THR A 67 5.44 3.85 6.29
CA THR A 67 5.61 2.55 5.64
C THR A 67 7.02 1.98 5.83
N TRP A 68 8.03 2.83 6.05
CA TRP A 68 9.43 2.40 6.06
C TRP A 68 9.75 1.31 7.11
N PRO A 69 9.29 1.40 8.37
CA PRO A 69 9.53 0.33 9.35
C PRO A 69 8.98 -1.04 8.93
N LEU A 70 7.88 -1.08 8.17
CA LEU A 70 7.33 -2.34 7.66
C LEU A 70 8.22 -2.95 6.58
N VAL A 71 8.79 -2.11 5.71
CA VAL A 71 9.73 -2.53 4.65
C VAL A 71 11.04 -3.01 5.28
N GLU A 72 11.56 -2.27 6.26
CA GLU A 72 12.78 -2.62 6.98
C GLU A 72 12.64 -3.96 7.71
N ALA A 73 11.51 -4.20 8.38
CA ALA A 73 11.23 -5.46 9.06
C ALA A 73 11.18 -6.68 8.11
N ALA A 74 10.96 -6.48 6.81
CA ALA A 74 10.97 -7.55 5.80
C ALA A 74 12.36 -7.80 5.19
N LEU A 75 13.33 -6.87 5.32
CA LEU A 75 14.67 -7.00 4.74
C LEU A 75 15.43 -8.28 5.16
N PRO A 76 15.31 -8.81 6.39
CA PRO A 76 15.95 -10.06 6.76
C PRO A 76 15.63 -11.22 5.81
N ALA A 77 14.40 -11.31 5.29
CA ALA A 77 14.01 -12.35 4.33
C ALA A 77 14.80 -12.26 3.01
N TRP A 78 15.05 -11.06 2.48
CA TRP A 78 15.88 -10.88 1.28
C TRP A 78 17.34 -11.21 1.54
N ARG A 79 17.86 -10.93 2.74
CA ARG A 79 19.26 -11.19 3.10
C ARG A 79 19.60 -12.68 3.08
N LEU A 80 18.63 -13.56 3.32
CA LEU A 80 18.82 -15.02 3.25
C LEU A 80 19.25 -15.52 1.86
N TYR A 81 18.89 -14.80 0.80
CA TYR A 81 19.20 -15.19 -0.58
C TYR A 81 20.52 -14.62 -1.11
N GLY A 82 21.23 -13.84 -0.27
CA GLY A 82 22.47 -13.18 -0.65
C GLY A 82 22.31 -12.08 -1.71
N GLY A 83 23.40 -11.39 -2.02
CA GLY A 83 23.43 -10.28 -2.97
C GLY A 83 22.73 -9.01 -2.47
N ARG A 84 22.54 -8.04 -3.38
CA ARG A 84 21.87 -6.77 -3.05
C ARG A 84 20.37 -6.99 -2.87
N SER A 85 19.83 -6.62 -1.70
CA SER A 85 18.38 -6.66 -1.43
C SER A 85 17.63 -5.78 -2.43
N ARG A 86 16.61 -6.36 -3.08
CA ARG A 86 15.80 -5.71 -4.12
C ARG A 86 14.41 -5.41 -3.57
N LEU A 87 14.37 -4.87 -2.36
CA LEU A 87 13.16 -4.39 -1.71
C LEU A 87 13.32 -2.89 -1.49
N GLY A 88 12.33 -2.10 -1.89
CA GLY A 88 12.39 -0.64 -1.76
C GLY A 88 11.05 0.01 -1.45
N LEU A 89 11.12 1.25 -1.00
CA LEU A 89 10.00 2.17 -0.82
C LEU A 89 10.29 3.44 -1.60
N PHE A 90 9.35 3.89 -2.43
CA PHE A 90 9.39 5.23 -3.00
C PHE A 90 8.17 6.01 -2.51
N ASN A 91 8.39 6.96 -1.60
CA ASN A 91 7.35 7.90 -1.15
C ASN A 91 7.36 9.15 -2.04
N HIS A 92 6.34 9.32 -2.88
CA HIS A 92 6.25 10.46 -3.80
C HIS A 92 5.66 11.72 -3.17
N ARG A 93 5.13 11.65 -1.94
CA ARG A 93 4.63 12.80 -1.14
C ARG A 93 3.58 13.70 -1.83
N GLN A 94 2.80 13.18 -2.77
CA GLN A 94 1.77 13.92 -3.52
C GLN A 94 0.37 13.31 -3.32
N GLY A 95 0.07 12.93 -2.08
CA GLY A 95 -1.22 12.36 -1.66
C GLY A 95 -1.54 11.00 -2.25
N HIS A 96 -2.83 10.67 -2.34
CA HIS A 96 -3.34 9.38 -2.83
C HIS A 96 -3.53 9.41 -4.35
N SER A 97 -2.44 9.55 -5.10
CA SER A 97 -2.44 9.58 -6.56
C SER A 97 -1.17 8.93 -7.11
N ILE A 98 -1.11 8.63 -8.41
CA ILE A 98 0.12 8.19 -9.09
C ILE A 98 0.59 9.33 -9.99
N PRO A 99 1.40 10.28 -9.48
CA PRO A 99 1.89 11.40 -10.29
C PRO A 99 2.90 10.92 -11.34
N PRO A 100 3.20 11.73 -12.38
CA PRO A 100 4.17 11.38 -13.41
C PRO A 100 5.52 10.93 -12.87
N ILE A 101 6.03 11.57 -11.81
CA ILE A 101 7.29 11.18 -11.17
C ILE A 101 7.23 9.77 -10.55
N ALA A 102 6.10 9.40 -9.94
CA ALA A 102 5.91 8.05 -9.40
C ALA A 102 5.89 7.02 -10.52
N PHE A 103 5.20 7.33 -11.61
CA PHE A 103 5.16 6.47 -12.79
C PHE A 103 6.55 6.26 -13.40
N SER A 104 7.35 7.33 -13.54
CA SER A 104 8.73 7.23 -14.02
C SER A 104 9.60 6.34 -13.12
N ARG A 105 9.50 6.47 -11.79
CA ARG A 105 10.25 5.63 -10.85
C ARG A 105 9.81 4.16 -10.88
N LEU A 106 8.52 3.89 -11.03
CA LEU A 106 8.02 2.54 -11.25
C LEU A 106 8.62 1.94 -12.53
N HIS A 107 8.64 2.69 -13.62
CA HIS A 107 9.23 2.26 -14.88
C HIS A 107 10.74 1.98 -14.75
N GLU A 108 11.49 2.88 -14.10
CA GLU A 108 12.93 2.67 -13.83
C GLU A 108 13.19 1.40 -13.02
N TRP A 109 12.39 1.13 -11.98
CA TRP A 109 12.49 -0.08 -11.19
C TRP A 109 12.25 -1.34 -12.02
N LEU A 110 11.17 -1.32 -12.82
CA LEU A 110 10.84 -2.40 -13.74
C LEU A 110 11.97 -2.63 -14.74
N ALA A 111 12.46 -1.58 -15.42
CA ALA A 111 13.56 -1.67 -16.38
C ALA A 111 14.86 -2.19 -15.76
N THR A 112 15.13 -1.86 -14.49
CA THR A 112 16.33 -2.32 -13.77
C THR A 112 16.30 -3.83 -13.51
N TYR A 113 15.12 -4.39 -13.22
CA TYR A 113 15.03 -5.74 -12.66
C TYR A 113 14.25 -6.76 -13.51
N LEU A 114 13.40 -6.31 -14.43
CA LEU A 114 12.82 -7.19 -15.43
C LEU A 114 13.85 -7.44 -16.52
N ARG A 115 14.46 -8.62 -16.46
CA ARG A 115 15.07 -9.21 -17.65
C ARG A 115 13.99 -9.96 -18.40
N LEU A 116 13.58 -9.43 -19.55
CA LEU A 116 12.80 -10.22 -20.50
C LEU A 116 13.69 -11.39 -20.95
N LYS A 117 13.34 -12.60 -20.51
CA LYS A 117 13.88 -13.79 -21.16
C LYS A 117 13.20 -13.86 -22.52
N VAL A 118 13.95 -13.58 -23.58
CA VAL A 118 13.56 -14.01 -24.91
C VAL A 118 13.71 -15.53 -24.90
N THR A 119 12.60 -16.24 -24.73
CA THR A 119 12.55 -17.66 -25.07
C THR A 119 12.68 -17.75 -26.58
N GLY A 120 13.90 -18.05 -27.05
CA GLY A 120 14.16 -18.53 -28.41
C GLY A 120 13.86 -20.02 -28.52
#